data_AF-A0A1T4P187-F1
#
_entry.id   AF-A0A1T4P187-F1
#
_cell.length_a   1.000
_cell.length_b   1.000
_cell.length_c   1.000
_cell.angle_alpha   90.00
_cell.angle_beta   90.00
_cell.angle_gamma   90.00
#
_symmetry.space_group_name_H-M   'P 1'
#
loop_
_entity.id
_entity.type
_entity.pdbx_description
1 polymer ?
#
loop_
_entity_poly.entity_id
_entity_poly.type
_entity_poly.pdbx_seq_one_letter_code
_entity_poly.pdbx_strand_id
1 'polypeptide(L)'
;MKLWTSSILSVAVLGTFVACSSTPKPETTPVSTAAQDSAVVAVKKDTLITAKDRYSYALGMDMGRAIKNVDAEIDKELFLKSLSDQMDGNPLLMTDSQAEKALQELVLQMQVEREKKAVEAAKAALDSQNVFLEKNKSAEGVITTASGLQYKYMVKSIDSTAKSPVLTDKVRVHYTGTLLNGTEFDSSVKRGEPLEFPVGAVIQGWQELLTLMKPGEIVQAWIPSNLGYGTEGASPVIPPNALLIFQVELLNVVSAESAVDSVKVAPTKTPEEQKADSLAAVQAAKKAQADSIAAAKQAKQDSIAAAKKAKADSIAAVKKAKADSIAAVKAAKKAKQDSLAAVKKAKLDSIAAAKKAKADSIAAVKKAKADSIAAVKAAKKATADSLAAVKKAKQDSIAAAKKAKADSIAAAKKAKQDSIAAVKQAKADSIAAAKQKTKAEAEAAKKEELKPAAEPAKAQEDSLAAKK
;
A
#
# COMPACT_ATOMS: atom_id res chain seq x y z
N MET A 1 -18.85 9.84 -18.93
CA MET A 1 -20.19 9.22 -18.78
C MET A 1 -20.21 7.91 -19.53
N LYS A 2 -20.31 6.79 -18.81
CA LYS A 2 -21.07 5.57 -19.15
C LYS A 2 -20.73 4.53 -18.07
N LEU A 3 -21.66 4.43 -17.14
CA LEU A 3 -21.72 3.45 -16.06
C LEU A 3 -22.10 2.08 -16.65
N TRP A 4 -21.50 1.00 -16.16
CA TRP A 4 -22.04 -0.34 -16.39
C TRP A 4 -22.20 -1.04 -15.03
N THR A 5 -23.46 -1.23 -14.66
CA THR A 5 -23.96 -1.94 -13.48
C THR A 5 -24.21 -3.39 -13.86
N SER A 6 -23.66 -4.35 -13.12
CA SER A 6 -24.00 -5.77 -13.28
C SER A 6 -24.67 -6.33 -12.03
N SER A 7 -25.82 -6.94 -12.30
CA SER A 7 -26.86 -7.40 -11.40
C SER A 7 -26.50 -8.61 -10.54
N ILE A 8 -27.13 -8.61 -9.36
CA ILE A 8 -27.26 -9.67 -8.38
C ILE A 8 -28.19 -10.77 -8.94
N LEU A 9 -27.77 -12.04 -8.86
CA LEU A 9 -28.63 -13.19 -9.18
C LEU A 9 -29.08 -13.86 -7.87
N SER A 10 -30.36 -13.67 -7.53
CA SER A 10 -31.08 -14.42 -6.49
C SER A 10 -31.39 -15.84 -6.98
N VAL A 11 -31.18 -16.84 -6.14
CA VAL A 11 -31.73 -18.20 -6.35
C VAL A 11 -32.75 -18.47 -5.25
N ALA A 12 -33.97 -18.73 -5.70
CA ALA A 12 -35.18 -18.94 -4.91
C ALA A 12 -35.30 -20.39 -4.41
N VAL A 13 -35.97 -20.51 -3.27
CA VAL A 13 -36.34 -21.73 -2.55
C VAL A 13 -37.69 -22.29 -3.06
N LEU A 14 -37.77 -23.62 -3.19
CA LEU A 14 -38.98 -24.47 -3.23
C LEU A 14 -38.56 -25.76 -2.49
N GLY A 15 -39.21 -26.33 -1.48
CA GLY A 15 -40.55 -26.15 -0.91
C GLY A 15 -41.25 -27.52 -0.91
N THR A 16 -41.29 -28.25 0.22
CA THR A 16 -42.35 -29.23 0.52
C THR A 16 -42.52 -29.44 2.03
N PHE A 17 -43.75 -29.22 2.47
CA PHE A 17 -44.33 -29.46 3.79
C PHE A 17 -44.44 -30.96 4.12
N VAL A 18 -44.18 -31.33 5.39
CA VAL A 18 -45.02 -32.29 6.12
C VAL A 18 -45.18 -31.77 7.55
N ALA A 19 -46.43 -31.50 7.92
CA ALA A 19 -46.85 -31.18 9.28
C ALA A 19 -47.26 -32.47 10.00
N CYS A 20 -46.86 -32.61 11.26
CA CYS A 20 -47.63 -33.37 12.24
C CYS A 20 -47.46 -32.70 13.61
N SER A 21 -48.60 -32.32 14.19
CA SER A 21 -48.77 -31.59 15.43
C SER A 21 -49.10 -32.53 16.59
N SER A 22 -48.47 -32.34 17.75
CA SER A 22 -49.10 -32.52 19.07
C SER A 22 -48.16 -32.13 20.21
N THR A 23 -48.58 -31.17 21.04
CA THR A 23 -48.13 -31.01 22.44
C THR A 23 -49.31 -31.37 23.35
N PRO A 24 -49.05 -31.85 24.60
CA PRO A 24 -49.04 -30.92 25.73
C PRO A 24 -47.98 -31.21 26.83
N LYS A 25 -47.71 -30.14 27.59
CA LYS A 25 -46.86 -29.88 28.78
C LYS A 25 -47.60 -30.31 30.09
N PRO A 26 -47.11 -30.16 31.36
CA PRO A 26 -45.79 -30.28 32.04
C PRO A 26 -45.81 -31.29 33.24
N GLU A 27 -44.66 -31.60 33.85
CA GLU A 27 -44.59 -31.85 35.30
C GLU A 27 -43.20 -31.52 35.88
N THR A 28 -43.20 -31.20 37.18
CA THR A 28 -42.29 -30.27 37.87
C THR A 28 -41.25 -30.94 38.78
N THR A 29 -40.00 -30.44 38.69
CA THR A 29 -39.01 -30.16 39.77
C THR A 29 -38.34 -31.31 40.55
N PRO A 30 -37.24 -31.07 41.32
CA PRO A 30 -35.96 -30.42 40.97
C PRO A 30 -34.74 -31.24 41.52
N VAL A 31 -33.50 -30.73 41.41
CA VAL A 31 -32.44 -30.67 42.46
C VAL A 31 -31.00 -30.71 41.87
N SER A 32 -30.18 -29.82 42.44
CA SER A 32 -28.71 -29.82 42.57
C SER A 32 -27.81 -29.38 41.42
N THR A 33 -27.54 -28.07 41.43
CA THR A 33 -26.19 -27.48 41.61
C THR A 33 -24.99 -28.41 41.52
N ALA A 34 -24.16 -28.20 40.49
CA ALA A 34 -22.71 -28.08 40.65
C ALA A 34 -22.14 -27.32 39.44
N ALA A 35 -21.80 -26.06 39.67
CA ALA A 35 -20.80 -25.37 38.88
C ALA A 35 -19.45 -26.05 39.15
N GLN A 36 -18.81 -26.56 38.10
CA GLN A 36 -17.39 -26.83 38.04
C GLN A 36 -16.91 -26.41 36.67
N ASP A 37 -16.38 -25.19 36.64
CA ASP A 37 -15.09 -24.86 36.05
C ASP A 37 -14.52 -25.96 35.13
N SER A 38 -14.64 -25.76 33.83
CA SER A 38 -13.89 -26.53 32.85
C SER A 38 -13.07 -25.55 32.04
N ALA A 39 -11.84 -25.38 32.51
CA ALA A 39 -10.73 -24.89 31.73
C ALA A 39 -10.80 -25.47 30.31
N VAL A 40 -10.72 -24.57 29.32
CA VAL A 40 -10.66 -24.90 27.90
C VAL A 40 -9.41 -25.73 27.65
N VAL A 41 -9.54 -27.04 27.74
CA VAL A 41 -8.55 -27.98 27.21
C VAL A 41 -8.72 -27.96 25.69
N ALA A 42 -7.75 -27.39 24.99
CA ALA A 42 -7.66 -27.42 23.55
C ALA A 42 -7.73 -28.87 23.05
N VAL A 43 -8.84 -29.23 22.41
CA VAL A 43 -9.01 -30.55 21.81
C VAL A 43 -8.14 -30.62 20.56
N LYS A 44 -7.02 -31.35 20.63
CA LYS A 44 -6.34 -31.85 19.42
C LYS A 44 -7.24 -32.90 18.77
N LYS A 45 -8.01 -32.47 17.77
CA LYS A 45 -8.89 -33.34 17.00
C LYS A 45 -8.11 -33.90 15.81
N ASP A 46 -7.30 -34.93 16.09
CA ASP A 46 -6.35 -35.49 15.11
C ASP A 46 -7.01 -36.43 14.08
N THR A 47 -8.34 -36.62 14.14
CA THR A 47 -9.10 -37.49 13.24
C THR A 47 -10.43 -36.88 12.81
N LEU A 48 -10.79 -37.07 11.54
CA LEU A 48 -12.02 -36.55 10.90
C LEU A 48 -13.10 -37.64 10.83
N ILE A 49 -13.74 -37.94 11.97
CA ILE A 49 -14.64 -39.09 12.10
C ILE A 49 -16.06 -38.75 11.60
N THR A 50 -16.56 -37.56 11.91
CA THR A 50 -17.95 -37.19 11.59
C THR A 50 -18.07 -36.49 10.23
N ALA A 51 -19.29 -36.42 9.69
CA ALA A 51 -19.57 -35.59 8.51
C ALA A 51 -19.20 -34.11 8.77
N LYS A 52 -19.49 -33.61 9.98
CA LYS A 52 -19.11 -32.28 10.45
C LYS A 52 -17.62 -32.02 10.40
N ASP A 53 -16.83 -32.98 10.85
CA ASP A 53 -15.37 -32.83 10.83
C ASP A 53 -14.84 -32.71 9.40
N ARG A 54 -15.37 -33.53 8.48
CA ARG A 54 -14.95 -33.54 7.08
C ARG A 54 -15.30 -32.25 6.34
N TYR A 55 -16.55 -31.76 6.43
CA TYR A 55 -16.90 -30.52 5.72
C TYR A 55 -16.25 -29.28 6.35
N SER A 56 -16.07 -29.24 7.68
CA SER A 56 -15.37 -28.13 8.34
C SER A 56 -13.90 -28.06 7.93
N TYR A 57 -13.22 -29.21 7.87
CA TYR A 57 -11.84 -29.27 7.41
C TYR A 57 -11.71 -28.88 5.93
N ALA A 58 -12.63 -29.32 5.07
CA ALA A 58 -12.64 -28.96 3.66
C ALA A 58 -12.79 -27.45 3.43
N LEU A 59 -13.71 -26.78 4.16
CA LEU A 59 -13.85 -25.31 4.11
C LEU A 59 -12.55 -24.60 4.52
N GLY A 60 -11.89 -25.09 5.59
CA GLY A 60 -10.59 -24.57 6.03
C GLY A 60 -9.48 -24.78 5.00
N MET A 61 -9.45 -25.92 4.30
CA MET A 61 -8.51 -26.18 3.21
C MET A 61 -8.67 -25.20 2.06
N ASP A 62 -9.91 -24.87 1.68
CA ASP A 62 -10.18 -23.96 0.57
C ASP A 62 -9.80 -22.52 0.92
N MET A 63 -10.13 -22.07 2.13
CA MET A 63 -9.64 -20.77 2.65
C MET A 63 -8.11 -20.74 2.72
N GLY A 64 -7.48 -21.81 3.22
CA GLY A 64 -6.02 -21.92 3.28
C GLY A 64 -5.36 -21.87 1.92
N ARG A 65 -5.96 -22.48 0.89
CA ARG A 65 -5.49 -22.37 -0.51
C ARG A 65 -5.56 -20.96 -1.04
N ALA A 66 -6.67 -20.25 -0.80
CA ALA A 66 -6.83 -18.87 -1.23
C ALA A 66 -5.76 -17.96 -0.61
N ILE A 67 -5.50 -18.15 0.68
CA ILE A 67 -4.53 -17.35 1.44
C ILE A 67 -3.08 -17.71 1.09
N LYS A 68 -2.78 -18.98 0.82
CA LYS A 68 -1.43 -19.43 0.42
C LYS A 68 -0.92 -18.71 -0.85
N ASN A 69 -1.82 -18.31 -1.74
CA ASN A 69 -1.48 -17.59 -2.96
C ASN A 69 -1.26 -16.08 -2.74
N VAL A 70 -1.54 -15.57 -1.54
CA VAL A 70 -1.18 -14.22 -1.13
C VAL A 70 0.25 -14.28 -0.60
N ASP A 71 1.18 -13.64 -1.30
CA ASP A 71 2.60 -13.54 -0.92
C ASP A 71 2.79 -12.52 0.23
N ALA A 72 2.18 -12.82 1.38
CA ALA A 72 2.22 -12.00 2.58
C ALA A 72 2.42 -12.86 3.83
N GLU A 73 3.15 -12.32 4.81
CA GLU A 73 3.28 -12.94 6.13
C GLU A 73 1.99 -12.72 6.93
N ILE A 74 1.26 -13.81 7.16
CA ILE A 74 -0.03 -13.79 7.87
C ILE A 74 0.14 -14.46 9.23
N ASP A 75 -0.26 -13.74 10.28
CA ASP A 75 -0.43 -14.31 11.62
C ASP A 75 -1.63 -15.25 11.61
N LYS A 76 -1.34 -16.56 11.62
CA LYS A 76 -2.35 -17.62 11.54
C LYS A 76 -3.25 -17.66 12.77
N GLU A 77 -2.73 -17.30 13.95
CA GLU A 77 -3.50 -17.34 15.19
C GLU A 77 -4.53 -16.21 15.20
N LEU A 78 -4.12 -14.98 14.84
CA LEU A 78 -5.04 -13.85 14.69
C LEU A 78 -6.05 -14.05 13.57
N PHE A 79 -5.63 -14.64 12.45
CA PHE A 79 -6.52 -14.98 11.34
C PHE A 79 -7.62 -15.98 11.77
N LEU A 80 -7.24 -17.06 12.46
CA LEU A 80 -8.21 -18.04 12.96
C LEU A 80 -9.10 -17.46 14.06
N LYS A 81 -8.55 -16.59 14.92
CA LYS A 81 -9.32 -15.88 15.93
C LYS A 81 -10.41 -15.00 15.30
N SER A 82 -10.08 -14.22 14.27
CA SER A 82 -11.07 -13.34 13.62
C SER A 82 -12.20 -14.13 12.96
N LEU A 83 -11.88 -15.29 12.38
CA LEU A 83 -12.89 -16.19 11.82
C LEU A 83 -13.85 -16.72 12.89
N SER A 84 -13.32 -17.17 14.03
CA SER A 84 -14.15 -17.63 15.16
C SER A 84 -14.98 -16.49 15.72
N ASP A 85 -14.38 -15.32 15.97
CA ASP A 85 -15.09 -14.17 16.53
C ASP A 85 -16.26 -13.74 15.63
N GLN A 86 -16.05 -13.72 14.30
CA GLN A 86 -17.09 -13.41 13.33
C GLN A 86 -18.22 -14.45 13.32
N MET A 87 -17.88 -15.75 13.39
CA MET A 87 -18.86 -16.84 13.38
C MET A 87 -19.70 -16.90 14.67
N ASP A 88 -19.07 -16.62 15.80
CA ASP A 88 -19.69 -16.68 17.13
C ASP A 88 -20.42 -15.37 17.50
N GLY A 89 -20.28 -14.32 16.68
CA GLY A 89 -20.83 -12.99 16.96
C GLY A 89 -20.11 -12.26 18.09
N ASN A 90 -18.86 -12.63 18.38
CA ASN A 90 -18.03 -11.94 19.36
C ASN A 90 -17.63 -10.55 18.83
N PRO A 91 -17.33 -9.59 19.73
CA PRO A 91 -16.79 -8.30 19.33
C PRO A 91 -15.47 -8.46 18.54
N LEU A 92 -15.43 -7.91 17.33
CA LEU A 92 -14.22 -7.90 16.51
C LEU A 92 -13.18 -6.94 17.07
N LEU A 93 -11.90 -7.28 16.87
CA LEU A 93 -10.77 -6.44 17.31
C LEU A 93 -10.56 -5.19 16.43
N MET A 94 -11.31 -5.06 15.34
CA MET A 94 -11.30 -3.91 14.45
C MET A 94 -12.68 -3.71 13.81
N THR A 95 -13.00 -2.47 13.48
CA THR A 95 -14.19 -2.09 12.69
C THR A 95 -13.99 -2.40 11.21
N ASP A 96 -15.08 -2.47 10.44
CA ASP A 96 -15.04 -2.70 8.99
C ASP A 96 -14.14 -1.67 8.26
N SER A 97 -14.23 -0.39 8.63
CA SER A 97 -13.39 0.66 8.05
C SER A 97 -11.90 0.48 8.39
N GLN A 98 -11.57 -0.05 9.58
CA GLN A 98 -10.19 -0.37 9.93
C GLN A 98 -9.69 -1.59 9.13
N ALA A 99 -10.55 -2.59 8.92
CA ALA A 99 -10.23 -3.76 8.09
C ALA A 99 -9.96 -3.36 6.63
N GLU A 100 -10.80 -2.50 6.04
CA GLU A 100 -10.58 -1.96 4.68
C GLU A 100 -9.23 -1.26 4.54
N LYS A 101 -8.87 -0.41 5.51
CA LYS A 101 -7.58 0.28 5.52
C LYS A 101 -6.40 -0.68 5.65
N ALA A 102 -6.50 -1.68 6.53
CA ALA A 102 -5.46 -2.69 6.72
C ALA A 102 -5.25 -3.51 5.42
N LEU A 103 -6.34 -3.85 4.72
CA LEU A 103 -6.25 -4.55 3.44
C LEU A 103 -5.68 -3.68 2.32
N GLN A 104 -5.99 -2.38 2.30
CA GLN A 104 -5.36 -1.43 1.36
C GLN A 104 -3.85 -1.32 1.62
N GLU A 105 -3.45 -1.25 2.89
CA GLU A 105 -2.04 -1.23 3.28
C GLU A 105 -1.32 -2.52 2.84
N LEU A 106 -1.95 -3.68 3.02
CA LEU A 106 -1.44 -4.96 2.55
C LEU A 106 -1.23 -4.96 1.02
N VAL A 107 -2.22 -4.50 0.25
CA VAL A 107 -2.09 -4.42 -1.22
C VAL A 107 -0.94 -3.50 -1.64
N LEU A 108 -0.77 -2.36 -0.97
CA LEU A 108 0.34 -1.44 -1.23
C LEU A 108 1.69 -2.09 -0.88
N GLN A 109 1.80 -2.77 0.26
CA GLN A 109 3.00 -3.51 0.65
C GLN A 109 3.35 -4.60 -0.37
N MET A 110 2.37 -5.34 -0.85
CA MET A 110 2.55 -6.34 -1.90
C MET A 110 2.99 -5.74 -3.23
N GLN A 111 2.58 -4.52 -3.58
CA GLN A 111 3.08 -3.82 -4.76
C GLN A 111 4.55 -3.43 -4.59
N VAL A 112 4.90 -2.83 -3.45
CA VAL A 112 6.27 -2.44 -3.12
C VAL A 112 7.21 -3.64 -3.12
N GLU A 113 6.83 -4.76 -2.51
CA GLU A 113 7.67 -5.96 -2.49
C GLU A 113 7.79 -6.60 -3.87
N ARG A 114 6.74 -6.57 -4.71
CA ARG A 114 6.81 -7.02 -6.11
C ARG A 114 7.75 -6.15 -6.93
N GLU A 115 7.68 -4.83 -6.80
CA GLU A 115 8.59 -3.90 -7.48
C GLU A 115 10.04 -4.12 -7.03
N LYS A 116 10.26 -4.29 -5.72
CA LYS A 116 11.57 -4.59 -5.16
C LYS A 116 12.12 -5.92 -5.70
N LYS A 117 11.33 -7.00 -5.68
CA LYS A 117 11.70 -8.30 -6.26
C LYS A 117 11.99 -8.17 -7.76
N ALA A 118 11.22 -7.37 -8.50
CA ALA A 118 11.45 -7.13 -9.93
C ALA A 118 12.77 -6.38 -10.18
N VAL A 119 13.08 -5.34 -9.39
CA VAL A 119 14.35 -4.60 -9.47
C VAL A 119 15.55 -5.50 -9.14
N GLU A 120 15.44 -6.30 -8.08
CA GLU A 120 16.49 -7.25 -7.69
C GLU A 120 16.70 -8.33 -8.76
N ALA A 121 15.62 -8.88 -9.32
CA ALA A 121 15.68 -9.85 -10.42
C ALA A 121 16.28 -9.23 -11.68
N ALA A 122 15.90 -8.01 -12.06
CA ALA A 122 16.44 -7.29 -13.21
C ALA A 122 17.95 -7.03 -13.07
N LYS A 123 18.40 -6.72 -11.85
CA LYS A 123 19.83 -6.56 -11.54
C LYS A 123 20.57 -7.89 -11.64
N ALA A 124 20.03 -8.94 -11.02
CA ALA A 124 20.62 -10.28 -11.06
C ALA A 124 20.71 -10.83 -12.48
N ALA A 125 19.72 -10.55 -13.34
CA ALA A 125 19.73 -10.89 -14.75
C ALA A 125 20.84 -10.16 -15.51
N LEU A 126 20.99 -8.85 -15.29
CA LEU A 126 22.06 -8.06 -15.92
C LEU A 126 23.46 -8.51 -15.48
N ASP A 127 23.65 -8.77 -14.18
CA ASP A 127 24.91 -9.27 -13.65
C ASP A 127 25.24 -10.66 -14.24
N SER A 128 24.25 -11.55 -14.29
CA SER A 128 24.41 -12.89 -14.86
C SER A 128 24.71 -12.87 -16.37
N GLN A 129 24.05 -11.98 -17.12
CA GLN A 129 24.35 -11.71 -18.52
C GLN A 129 25.81 -11.30 -18.70
N ASN A 130 26.27 -10.31 -17.93
CA ASN A 130 27.62 -9.77 -18.08
C ASN A 130 28.68 -10.83 -17.76
N VAL A 131 28.48 -11.59 -16.68
CA VAL A 131 29.37 -12.71 -16.31
C VAL A 131 29.41 -13.76 -17.43
N PHE A 132 28.25 -14.12 -17.96
CA PHE A 132 28.18 -15.10 -19.05
C PHE A 132 28.89 -14.61 -20.31
N LEU A 133 28.59 -13.40 -20.78
CA LEU A 133 29.17 -12.83 -22.00
C LEU A 133 30.70 -12.65 -21.88
N GLU A 134 31.20 -12.26 -20.71
CA GLU A 134 32.63 -12.14 -20.46
C GLU A 134 33.37 -13.48 -20.52
N LYS A 135 32.71 -14.57 -20.13
CA LYS A 135 33.23 -15.93 -20.29
C LYS A 135 33.10 -16.41 -21.73
N ASN A 136 31.95 -16.17 -22.35
CA ASN A 136 31.58 -16.73 -23.65
C ASN A 136 32.40 -16.14 -24.81
N LYS A 137 32.84 -14.88 -24.72
CA LYS A 137 33.71 -14.26 -25.74
C LYS A 137 35.05 -14.99 -25.95
N SER A 138 35.50 -15.75 -24.95
CA SER A 138 36.74 -16.54 -25.02
C SER A 138 36.50 -17.99 -25.43
N ALA A 139 35.25 -18.40 -25.66
CA ALA A 139 34.93 -19.74 -26.09
C ALA A 139 35.28 -19.94 -27.58
N GLU A 140 35.66 -21.18 -27.92
CA GLU A 140 36.12 -21.50 -29.26
C GLU A 140 35.05 -21.23 -30.33
N GLY A 141 35.44 -20.46 -31.35
CA GLY A 141 34.59 -20.11 -32.49
C GLY A 141 33.57 -19.01 -32.21
N VAL A 142 33.59 -18.41 -31.01
CA VAL A 142 32.75 -17.24 -30.69
C VAL A 142 33.38 -15.98 -31.25
N ILE A 143 32.58 -15.21 -31.97
CA ILE A 143 32.92 -13.90 -32.54
C ILE A 143 32.12 -12.85 -31.77
N THR A 144 32.79 -11.78 -31.34
CA THR A 144 32.15 -10.65 -30.65
C THR A 144 32.23 -9.41 -31.53
N THR A 145 31.09 -8.76 -31.78
CA THR A 145 31.04 -7.52 -32.56
C THR A 145 31.24 -6.29 -31.67
N ALA A 146 31.37 -5.11 -32.29
CA ALA A 146 31.55 -3.85 -31.57
C ALA A 146 30.32 -3.43 -30.73
N SER A 147 29.12 -3.90 -31.09
CA SER A 147 27.89 -3.64 -30.33
C SER A 147 27.75 -4.53 -29.09
N GLY A 148 28.59 -5.57 -28.98
CA GLY A 148 28.55 -6.58 -27.94
C GLY A 148 27.77 -7.85 -28.30
N LEU A 149 27.20 -7.94 -29.51
CA LEU A 149 26.64 -9.20 -30.02
C LEU A 149 27.74 -10.27 -30.05
N GLN A 150 27.43 -11.45 -29.52
CA GLN A 150 28.29 -12.63 -29.64
C GLN A 150 27.60 -13.70 -30.46
N TYR A 151 28.32 -14.37 -31.33
CA TYR A 151 27.76 -15.44 -32.13
C TYR A 151 28.81 -16.47 -32.55
N LYS A 152 28.34 -17.67 -32.92
CA LYS A 152 29.16 -18.77 -33.40
C LYS A 152 28.44 -19.47 -34.55
N TYR A 153 29.16 -19.68 -35.65
CA TYR A 153 28.67 -20.50 -36.75
C TYR A 153 28.61 -21.97 -36.30
N MET A 154 27.42 -22.54 -36.40
CA MET A 154 27.18 -23.98 -36.23
C MET A 154 27.30 -24.68 -37.58
N VAL A 155 26.75 -24.06 -38.62
CA VAL A 155 26.90 -24.46 -40.02
C VAL A 155 27.20 -23.22 -40.83
N LYS A 156 28.29 -23.25 -41.62
CA LYS A 156 28.63 -22.19 -42.56
C LYS A 156 28.07 -22.51 -43.94
N SER A 157 27.74 -21.47 -44.71
CA SER A 157 27.23 -21.68 -46.06
C SER A 157 28.32 -22.27 -46.94
N ILE A 158 27.93 -23.23 -47.76
CA ILE A 158 28.76 -23.79 -48.83
C ILE A 158 28.71 -22.93 -50.10
N ASP A 159 27.72 -22.02 -50.19
CA ASP A 159 27.56 -21.12 -51.32
C ASP A 159 28.36 -19.83 -51.11
N SER A 160 29.52 -19.77 -51.76
CA SER A 160 30.39 -18.59 -51.73
C SER A 160 29.77 -17.35 -52.37
N THR A 161 28.76 -17.52 -53.25
CA THR A 161 28.08 -16.44 -53.98
C THR A 161 26.89 -15.83 -53.24
N ALA A 162 26.38 -16.54 -52.22
CA ALA A 162 25.28 -16.09 -51.40
C ALA A 162 25.62 -14.76 -50.70
N LYS A 163 24.73 -13.78 -50.86
CA LYS A 163 24.83 -12.45 -50.26
C LYS A 163 24.08 -12.42 -48.93
N SER A 164 24.64 -11.68 -47.98
CA SER A 164 23.96 -11.39 -46.73
C SER A 164 22.78 -10.45 -46.95
N PRO A 165 21.65 -10.64 -46.24
CA PRO A 165 20.53 -9.71 -46.27
C PRO A 165 20.93 -8.30 -45.85
N VAL A 166 20.25 -7.29 -46.41
CA VAL A 166 20.28 -5.91 -45.92
C VAL A 166 19.00 -5.57 -45.14
N LEU A 167 18.98 -4.44 -44.42
CA LEU A 167 17.87 -4.06 -43.54
C LEU A 167 16.50 -3.95 -44.24
N THR A 168 16.49 -3.68 -45.54
CA THR A 168 15.28 -3.56 -46.36
C THR A 168 14.76 -4.88 -46.88
N ASP A 169 15.56 -5.96 -46.79
CA ASP A 169 15.17 -7.27 -47.28
C ASP A 169 14.17 -7.95 -46.36
N LYS A 170 13.45 -8.92 -46.92
CA LYS A 170 12.66 -9.89 -46.16
C LYS A 170 13.44 -11.20 -46.11
N VAL A 171 13.46 -11.84 -44.96
CA VAL A 171 14.13 -13.13 -44.76
C VAL A 171 13.15 -14.19 -44.32
N ARG A 172 13.45 -15.45 -44.61
CA ARG A 172 12.78 -16.62 -44.04
C ARG A 172 13.76 -17.38 -43.16
N VAL A 173 13.37 -17.66 -41.93
CA VAL A 173 14.25 -18.27 -40.92
C VAL A 173 13.56 -19.39 -40.16
N HIS A 174 14.36 -20.35 -39.69
CA HIS A 174 14.02 -21.14 -38.51
C HIS A 174 14.80 -20.63 -37.31
N TYR A 175 14.17 -20.63 -36.14
CA TYR A 175 14.85 -20.27 -34.91
C TYR A 175 14.25 -20.92 -33.67
N THR A 176 15.07 -20.96 -32.63
CA THR A 176 14.69 -21.26 -31.25
C THR A 176 15.39 -20.27 -30.33
N GLY A 177 14.60 -19.59 -29.50
CA GLY A 177 15.05 -18.59 -28.52
C GLY A 177 14.89 -19.10 -27.08
N THR A 178 15.99 -19.06 -26.32
CA THR A 178 16.04 -19.45 -24.92
C THR A 178 16.66 -18.35 -24.05
N LEU A 179 16.25 -18.31 -22.79
CA LEU A 179 16.89 -17.51 -21.76
C LEU A 179 18.15 -18.22 -21.23
N LEU A 180 18.99 -17.50 -20.50
CA LEU A 180 20.21 -18.05 -19.90
C LEU A 180 19.96 -19.26 -18.97
N ASN A 181 18.77 -19.35 -18.37
CA ASN A 181 18.36 -20.47 -17.53
C ASN A 181 17.84 -21.70 -18.32
N GLY A 182 17.89 -21.66 -19.67
CA GLY A 182 17.40 -22.71 -20.56
C GLY A 182 15.90 -22.66 -20.86
N THR A 183 15.16 -21.71 -20.29
CA THR A 183 13.72 -21.54 -20.59
C THR A 183 13.57 -21.08 -22.03
N GLU A 184 12.91 -21.90 -22.85
CA GLU A 184 12.52 -21.50 -24.19
C GLU A 184 11.35 -20.52 -24.13
N PHE A 185 11.49 -19.38 -24.81
CA PHE A 185 10.44 -18.36 -24.88
C PHE A 185 9.76 -18.30 -26.26
N ASP A 186 10.44 -18.77 -27.31
CA ASP A 186 9.90 -18.78 -28.66
C ASP A 186 10.63 -19.80 -29.55
N SER A 187 9.92 -20.50 -30.43
CA SER A 187 10.50 -21.41 -31.43
C SER A 187 9.61 -21.54 -32.65
N SER A 188 10.13 -21.22 -33.84
CA SER A 188 9.45 -21.50 -35.11
C SER A 188 9.42 -23.00 -35.42
N VAL A 189 10.45 -23.73 -34.98
CA VAL A 189 10.59 -25.17 -35.23
C VAL A 189 9.47 -25.92 -34.51
N LYS A 190 9.14 -25.55 -33.27
CA LYS A 190 7.98 -26.12 -32.56
C LYS A 190 6.64 -25.76 -33.17
N ARG A 191 6.53 -24.61 -33.83
CA ARG A 191 5.33 -24.24 -34.60
C ARG A 191 5.20 -25.02 -35.91
N GLY A 192 6.27 -25.65 -36.39
CA GLY A 192 6.28 -26.45 -37.61
C GLY A 192 6.40 -25.63 -38.90
N GLU A 193 6.53 -24.31 -38.83
CA GLU A 193 6.66 -23.45 -40.00
C GLU A 193 7.76 -22.38 -39.82
N PRO A 194 8.54 -22.06 -40.88
CA PRO A 194 9.48 -20.95 -40.86
C PRO A 194 8.77 -19.61 -40.64
N LEU A 195 9.49 -18.65 -40.02
CA LEU A 195 8.99 -17.29 -39.88
C LEU A 195 9.58 -16.39 -40.96
N GLU A 196 8.74 -15.56 -41.58
CA GLU A 196 9.17 -14.52 -42.51
C GLU A 196 8.94 -13.12 -41.94
N PHE A 197 9.95 -12.26 -42.01
CA PHE A 197 9.83 -10.87 -41.59
C PHE A 197 10.85 -9.97 -42.30
N PRO A 198 10.59 -8.66 -42.39
CA PRO A 198 11.59 -7.68 -42.82
C PRO A 198 12.73 -7.58 -41.80
N VAL A 199 13.98 -7.56 -42.27
CA VAL A 199 15.15 -7.50 -41.37
C VAL A 199 15.08 -6.28 -40.45
N GLY A 200 14.67 -5.12 -40.95
CA GLY A 200 14.54 -3.90 -40.12
C GLY A 200 13.42 -3.91 -39.08
N ALA A 201 12.55 -4.93 -39.05
CA ALA A 201 11.39 -5.01 -38.16
C ALA A 201 11.61 -5.85 -36.88
N VAL A 202 12.81 -6.40 -36.69
CA VAL A 202 13.16 -7.23 -35.52
C VAL A 202 14.10 -6.50 -34.56
N ILE A 203 14.40 -7.10 -33.40
CA ILE A 203 15.31 -6.52 -32.40
C ILE A 203 16.69 -6.23 -32.99
N GLN A 204 17.38 -5.21 -32.46
CA GLN A 204 18.64 -4.72 -33.02
C GLN A 204 19.71 -5.82 -33.16
N GLY A 205 19.78 -6.75 -32.21
CA GLY A 205 20.70 -7.87 -32.27
C GLY A 205 20.43 -8.81 -33.45
N TRP A 206 19.17 -9.00 -33.83
CA TRP A 206 18.81 -9.77 -35.03
C TRP A 206 19.10 -8.99 -36.31
N GLN A 207 18.84 -7.67 -36.33
CA GLN A 207 19.18 -6.82 -37.47
C GLN A 207 20.67 -6.94 -37.79
N GLU A 208 21.51 -6.85 -36.77
CA GLU A 208 22.96 -7.02 -36.92
C GLU A 208 23.32 -8.45 -37.31
N LEU A 209 22.84 -9.46 -36.58
CA LEU A 209 23.14 -10.87 -36.83
C LEU A 209 22.82 -11.30 -38.26
N LEU A 210 21.64 -10.97 -38.76
CA LEU A 210 21.19 -11.39 -40.09
C LEU A 210 22.05 -10.79 -41.21
N THR A 211 22.55 -9.56 -41.04
CA THR A 211 23.45 -8.92 -42.02
C THR A 211 24.85 -9.56 -42.04
N LEU A 212 25.19 -10.37 -41.04
CA LEU A 212 26.43 -11.14 -40.97
C LEU A 212 26.26 -12.57 -41.51
N MET A 213 25.02 -13.05 -41.63
CA MET A 213 24.68 -14.40 -42.07
C MET A 213 24.49 -14.46 -43.59
N LYS A 214 24.66 -15.66 -44.15
CA LYS A 214 24.29 -16.02 -45.51
C LYS A 214 23.19 -17.09 -45.50
N PRO A 215 22.35 -17.15 -46.55
CA PRO A 215 21.45 -18.28 -46.76
C PRO A 215 22.16 -19.65 -46.61
N GLY A 216 21.51 -20.57 -45.91
CA GLY A 216 22.00 -21.89 -45.54
C GLY A 216 22.82 -21.95 -44.24
N GLU A 217 23.07 -20.82 -43.57
CA GLU A 217 23.83 -20.79 -42.31
C GLU A 217 22.97 -21.06 -41.09
N ILE A 218 23.55 -21.80 -40.14
CA ILE A 218 23.01 -21.98 -38.80
C ILE A 218 23.98 -21.30 -37.83
N VAL A 219 23.48 -20.36 -37.05
CA VAL A 219 24.26 -19.58 -36.09
C VAL A 219 23.65 -19.69 -34.70
N GLN A 220 24.50 -19.93 -33.71
CA GLN A 220 24.17 -19.70 -32.30
C GLN A 220 24.53 -18.25 -31.97
N ALA A 221 23.57 -17.44 -31.52
CA ALA A 221 23.75 -16.06 -31.13
C ALA A 221 23.40 -15.83 -29.66
N TRP A 222 24.20 -15.01 -28.98
CA TRP A 222 23.97 -14.50 -27.64
C TRP A 222 23.81 -12.99 -27.74
N ILE A 223 22.57 -12.54 -27.60
CA ILE A 223 22.16 -11.16 -27.79
C ILE A 223 22.01 -10.50 -26.43
N PRO A 224 22.91 -9.57 -26.05
CA PRO A 224 22.78 -8.78 -24.84
C PRO A 224 21.44 -8.04 -24.79
N SER A 225 20.89 -7.84 -23.59
CA SER A 225 19.61 -7.19 -23.38
C SER A 225 19.50 -5.81 -24.06
N ASN A 226 20.56 -5.02 -24.12
CA ASN A 226 20.55 -3.72 -24.81
C ASN A 226 20.39 -3.81 -26.34
N LEU A 227 20.62 -4.99 -26.94
CA LEU A 227 20.32 -5.29 -28.35
C LEU A 227 19.02 -6.13 -28.50
N GLY A 228 18.38 -6.46 -27.39
CA GLY A 228 17.11 -7.18 -27.30
C GLY A 228 16.00 -6.30 -26.71
N TYR A 229 15.44 -6.72 -25.57
CA TYR A 229 14.28 -6.07 -24.94
C TYR A 229 14.63 -5.12 -23.78
N GLY A 230 15.91 -4.89 -23.50
CA GLY A 230 16.39 -3.88 -22.56
C GLY A 230 15.91 -4.06 -21.12
N THR A 231 15.75 -2.93 -20.42
CA THR A 231 15.34 -2.86 -19.00
C THR A 231 13.87 -3.19 -18.78
N GLU A 232 13.04 -3.10 -19.82
CA GLU A 232 11.62 -3.40 -19.71
C GLU A 232 11.34 -4.90 -19.90
N GLY A 233 12.16 -5.59 -20.69
CA GLY A 233 11.87 -6.96 -21.10
C GLY A 233 10.65 -7.04 -22.03
N ALA A 234 10.07 -8.23 -22.15
CA ALA A 234 8.80 -8.48 -22.83
C ALA A 234 7.93 -9.39 -21.97
N SER A 235 7.16 -8.76 -21.08
CA SER A 235 6.27 -9.45 -20.15
C SER A 235 5.18 -10.25 -20.87
N PRO A 236 4.81 -11.46 -20.41
CA PRO A 236 5.28 -12.13 -19.18
C PRO A 236 6.48 -13.06 -19.38
N VAL A 237 7.01 -13.19 -20.60
CA VAL A 237 7.91 -14.30 -20.97
C VAL A 237 9.39 -13.93 -20.84
N ILE A 238 9.75 -12.70 -21.22
CA ILE A 238 11.14 -12.24 -21.21
C ILE A 238 11.31 -11.21 -20.09
N PRO A 239 12.09 -11.53 -19.04
CA PRO A 239 12.30 -10.59 -17.95
C PRO A 239 13.19 -9.41 -18.36
N PRO A 240 13.14 -8.31 -17.61
CA PRO A 240 14.11 -7.21 -17.67
C PRO A 240 15.57 -7.66 -17.73
N ASN A 241 16.37 -7.02 -18.59
CA ASN A 241 17.81 -7.25 -18.76
C ASN A 241 18.19 -8.71 -19.11
N ALA A 242 17.27 -9.48 -19.66
CA ALA A 242 17.56 -10.85 -20.07
C ALA A 242 18.53 -10.91 -21.26
N LEU A 243 19.56 -11.75 -21.13
CA LEU A 243 20.33 -12.23 -22.26
C LEU A 243 19.46 -13.19 -23.09
N LEU A 244 19.37 -12.95 -24.39
CA LEU A 244 18.66 -13.84 -25.31
C LEU A 244 19.65 -14.76 -26.02
N ILE A 245 19.37 -16.05 -26.03
CA ILE A 245 20.17 -17.04 -26.73
C ILE A 245 19.32 -17.57 -27.88
N PHE A 246 19.81 -17.41 -29.10
CA PHE A 246 19.13 -17.90 -30.29
C PHE A 246 19.97 -18.93 -31.02
N GLN A 247 19.33 -19.97 -31.52
CA GLN A 247 19.81 -20.70 -32.67
C GLN A 247 18.98 -20.26 -33.86
N VAL A 248 19.62 -19.75 -34.91
CA VAL A 248 18.97 -19.21 -36.11
C VAL A 248 19.51 -19.93 -37.34
N GLU A 249 18.62 -20.44 -38.17
CA GLU A 249 18.88 -20.94 -39.50
C GLU A 249 18.30 -19.97 -40.53
N LEU A 250 19.16 -19.37 -41.35
CA LEU A 250 18.72 -18.47 -42.42
C LEU A 250 18.45 -19.29 -43.69
N LEU A 251 17.18 -19.44 -44.05
CA LEU A 251 16.79 -20.29 -45.18
C LEU A 251 17.00 -19.56 -46.51
N ASN A 252 16.43 -18.37 -46.66
CA ASN A 252 16.60 -17.55 -47.87
C ASN A 252 16.34 -16.06 -47.63
N VAL A 253 16.76 -15.25 -48.61
CA VAL A 253 16.40 -13.83 -48.72
C VAL A 253 15.31 -13.72 -49.77
N VAL A 254 14.14 -13.23 -49.37
CA VAL A 254 13.00 -12.97 -50.25
C VAL A 254 13.16 -11.54 -50.78
N SER A 255 13.88 -11.40 -51.90
CA SER A 255 13.99 -10.12 -52.60
C SER A 255 12.77 -9.88 -53.48
N ALA A 256 12.28 -8.64 -53.54
CA ALA A 256 11.12 -8.24 -54.34
C ALA A 256 11.35 -8.32 -55.87
N GLU A 257 12.57 -8.64 -56.32
CA GLU A 257 13.00 -8.58 -57.73
C GLU A 257 13.06 -9.96 -58.44
N SER A 258 12.68 -11.06 -57.80
CA SER A 258 12.73 -12.41 -58.40
C SER A 258 11.39 -12.91 -58.96
N ALA A 259 10.48 -12.02 -59.33
CA ALA A 259 9.16 -12.38 -59.86
C ALA A 259 8.91 -11.86 -61.28
N VAL A 260 9.90 -11.86 -62.19
CA VAL A 260 9.68 -11.64 -63.63
C VAL A 260 10.77 -12.31 -64.47
N ASP A 261 10.65 -13.60 -64.77
CA ASP A 261 11.41 -14.16 -65.90
C ASP A 261 10.63 -15.27 -66.60
N SER A 262 9.90 -14.88 -67.65
CA SER A 262 9.51 -15.73 -68.78
C SER A 262 8.64 -14.95 -69.76
N VAL A 263 9.24 -14.18 -70.69
CA VAL A 263 8.84 -14.17 -72.12
C VAL A 263 10.04 -13.76 -72.99
N LYS A 264 10.41 -14.71 -73.84
CA LYS A 264 11.35 -14.74 -74.96
C LYS A 264 10.94 -13.81 -76.11
N VAL A 265 11.83 -12.92 -76.59
CA VAL A 265 11.95 -12.56 -78.03
C VAL A 265 13.40 -12.15 -78.36
N ALA A 266 13.95 -12.80 -79.38
CA ALA A 266 15.24 -12.53 -80.03
C ALA A 266 14.98 -12.04 -81.48
N PRO A 267 15.98 -11.68 -82.31
CA PRO A 267 16.36 -10.29 -82.57
C PRO A 267 16.53 -9.99 -84.09
N THR A 268 17.24 -8.90 -84.41
CA THR A 268 18.05 -8.66 -85.65
C THR A 268 17.32 -8.19 -86.92
N LYS A 269 17.90 -7.43 -87.88
CA LYS A 269 19.27 -7.05 -88.30
C LYS A 269 19.19 -5.66 -89.01
N THR A 270 20.14 -4.71 -88.98
CA THR A 270 21.50 -4.60 -89.62
C THR A 270 21.50 -4.27 -91.15
N PRO A 271 22.62 -3.83 -91.77
CA PRO A 271 22.76 -2.51 -92.44
C PRO A 271 23.31 -2.58 -93.89
N GLU A 272 23.22 -1.53 -94.72
CA GLU A 272 24.18 -1.27 -95.82
C GLU A 272 23.88 0.01 -96.62
N GLU A 273 24.88 0.89 -96.75
CA GLU A 273 25.27 1.72 -97.92
C GLU A 273 26.11 2.92 -97.42
N GLN A 274 27.44 2.78 -97.33
CA GLN A 274 28.43 3.05 -98.37
C GLN A 274 28.65 4.55 -98.73
N LYS A 275 29.69 5.09 -98.07
CA LYS A 275 30.80 5.90 -98.61
C LYS A 275 30.48 7.05 -99.58
N ALA A 276 30.46 8.26 -99.02
CA ALA A 276 30.97 9.48 -99.66
C ALA A 276 31.35 10.52 -98.59
N ASP A 277 32.46 10.34 -97.86
CA ASP A 277 33.11 11.44 -97.08
C ASP A 277 34.42 10.98 -96.42
N SER A 278 35.45 10.69 -97.21
CA SER A 278 36.71 10.08 -96.69
C SER A 278 37.82 11.07 -96.32
N LEU A 279 37.58 12.39 -96.29
CA LEU A 279 38.59 13.36 -95.82
C LEU A 279 38.14 14.19 -94.60
N ALA A 280 36.86 14.56 -94.53
CA ALA A 280 36.29 15.24 -93.36
C ALA A 280 36.13 14.30 -92.16
N ALA A 281 35.75 13.04 -92.38
CA ALA A 281 35.59 12.03 -91.33
C ALA A 281 36.92 11.68 -90.63
N VAL A 282 38.05 11.70 -91.34
CA VAL A 282 39.37 11.38 -90.77
C VAL A 282 39.92 12.54 -89.93
N GLN A 283 39.64 13.79 -90.31
CA GLN A 283 40.03 14.98 -89.52
C GLN A 283 39.10 15.19 -88.33
N ALA A 284 37.79 14.96 -88.48
CA ALA A 284 36.83 14.95 -87.38
C ALA A 284 37.11 13.81 -86.40
N ALA A 285 37.51 12.62 -86.87
CA ALA A 285 37.91 11.50 -86.00
C ALA A 285 39.20 11.81 -85.23
N LYS A 286 40.21 12.44 -85.83
CA LYS A 286 41.44 12.86 -85.12
C LYS A 286 41.17 13.92 -84.06
N LYS A 287 40.31 14.91 -84.35
CA LYS A 287 39.91 15.94 -83.38
C LYS A 287 39.06 15.33 -82.26
N ALA A 288 38.10 14.46 -82.58
CA ALA A 288 37.30 13.74 -81.59
C ALA A 288 38.15 12.80 -80.72
N GLN A 289 39.20 12.17 -81.27
CA GLN A 289 40.16 11.39 -80.47
C GLN A 289 40.98 12.28 -79.54
N ALA A 290 41.44 13.44 -79.99
CA ALA A 290 42.18 14.39 -79.16
C ALA A 290 41.30 14.97 -78.02
N ASP A 291 40.07 15.36 -78.33
CA ASP A 291 39.09 15.86 -77.37
C ASP A 291 38.68 14.75 -76.36
N SER A 292 38.53 13.50 -76.81
CA SER A 292 38.31 12.31 -75.98
C SER A 292 39.50 12.02 -75.03
N ILE A 293 40.73 12.12 -75.51
CA ILE A 293 41.94 11.90 -74.70
C ILE A 293 42.10 13.03 -73.66
N ALA A 294 41.79 14.28 -74.03
CA ALA A 294 41.79 15.40 -73.10
C ALA A 294 40.70 15.25 -72.02
N ALA A 295 39.48 14.87 -72.40
CA ALA A 295 38.39 14.59 -71.46
C ALA A 295 38.73 13.42 -70.53
N ALA A 296 39.35 12.35 -71.05
CA ALA A 296 39.78 11.20 -70.25
C ALA A 296 40.90 11.57 -69.26
N LYS A 297 41.83 12.44 -69.64
CA LYS A 297 42.87 12.97 -68.73
C LYS A 297 42.27 13.83 -67.63
N GLN A 298 41.34 14.72 -67.97
CA GLN A 298 40.66 15.58 -67.00
C GLN A 298 39.83 14.74 -66.02
N ALA A 299 39.04 13.77 -66.50
CA ALA A 299 38.28 12.86 -65.64
C ALA A 299 39.17 12.02 -64.71
N LYS A 300 40.37 11.61 -65.17
CA LYS A 300 41.36 10.92 -64.33
C LYS A 300 41.95 11.85 -63.27
N GLN A 301 42.15 13.13 -63.59
CA GLN A 301 42.64 14.12 -62.63
C GLN A 301 41.58 14.48 -61.58
N ASP A 302 40.33 14.64 -62.00
CA ASP A 302 39.19 14.94 -61.12
C ASP A 302 38.87 13.76 -60.18
N SER A 303 38.96 12.52 -60.68
CA SER A 303 38.79 11.32 -59.83
C SER A 303 39.91 11.17 -58.79
N ILE A 304 41.16 11.49 -59.13
CA ILE A 304 42.28 11.51 -58.18
C ILE A 304 42.09 12.61 -57.12
N ALA A 305 41.63 13.79 -57.53
CA ALA A 305 41.34 14.89 -56.60
C ALA A 305 40.19 14.53 -55.65
N ALA A 306 39.11 13.94 -56.17
CA ALA A 306 37.98 13.46 -55.38
C ALA A 306 38.40 12.36 -54.40
N ALA A 307 39.22 11.40 -54.82
CA ALA A 307 39.74 10.34 -53.95
C ALA A 307 40.64 10.88 -52.83
N LYS A 308 41.49 11.89 -53.12
CA LYS A 308 42.31 12.55 -52.09
C LYS A 308 41.46 13.32 -51.08
N LYS A 309 40.42 14.03 -51.55
CA LYS A 309 39.49 14.75 -50.69
C LYS A 309 38.68 13.78 -49.80
N ALA A 310 38.14 12.71 -50.38
CA ALA A 310 37.40 11.69 -49.63
C ALA A 310 38.27 11.01 -48.54
N LYS A 311 39.55 10.76 -48.83
CA LYS A 311 40.49 10.21 -47.84
C LYS A 311 40.80 11.21 -46.72
N ALA A 312 40.96 12.49 -47.04
CA ALA A 312 41.15 13.54 -46.04
C ALA A 312 39.92 13.72 -45.12
N ASP A 313 38.73 13.75 -45.73
CA ASP A 313 37.45 13.87 -45.01
C ASP A 313 37.21 12.65 -44.10
N SER A 314 37.54 11.44 -44.57
CA SER A 314 37.48 10.20 -43.78
C SER A 314 38.43 10.24 -42.57
N ILE A 315 39.68 10.69 -42.75
CA ILE A 315 40.65 10.81 -41.64
C ILE A 315 40.18 11.85 -40.61
N ALA A 316 39.62 12.97 -41.06
CA ALA A 316 39.07 14.01 -40.18
C ALA A 316 37.87 13.48 -39.39
N ALA A 317 36.96 12.73 -40.04
CA ALA A 317 35.82 12.10 -39.39
C ALA A 317 36.25 11.08 -38.32
N VAL A 318 37.24 10.24 -38.61
CA VAL A 318 37.77 9.26 -37.64
C VAL A 318 38.43 9.94 -36.44
N LYS A 319 39.20 11.02 -36.67
CA LYS A 319 39.80 11.81 -35.57
C LYS A 319 38.74 12.45 -34.68
N LYS A 320 37.69 13.02 -35.29
CA LYS A 320 36.57 13.61 -34.55
C LYS A 320 35.80 12.55 -33.76
N ALA A 321 35.46 11.42 -34.37
CA ALA A 321 34.77 10.32 -33.70
C ALA A 321 35.58 9.77 -32.51
N LYS A 322 36.91 9.68 -32.63
CA LYS A 322 37.78 9.27 -31.53
C LYS A 322 37.81 10.29 -30.39
N ALA A 323 37.84 11.58 -30.70
CA ALA A 323 37.77 12.64 -29.70
C ALA A 323 36.41 12.65 -28.96
N ASP A 324 35.32 12.53 -29.70
CA ASP A 324 33.96 12.47 -29.16
C ASP A 324 33.78 11.22 -28.27
N SER A 325 34.32 10.07 -28.68
CA SER A 325 34.33 8.84 -27.88
C SER A 325 35.11 8.98 -26.57
N ILE A 326 36.29 9.60 -26.59
CA ILE A 326 37.09 9.85 -25.37
C ILE A 326 36.35 10.81 -24.43
N ALA A 327 35.71 11.85 -24.97
CA ALA A 327 34.90 12.78 -24.19
C ALA A 327 33.70 12.07 -23.53
N ALA A 328 33.00 11.21 -24.28
CA ALA A 328 31.88 10.42 -23.77
C ALA A 328 32.32 9.46 -22.65
N VAL A 329 33.46 8.79 -22.78
CA VAL A 329 34.00 7.90 -21.73
C VAL A 329 34.36 8.69 -20.47
N LYS A 330 34.96 9.88 -20.60
CA LYS A 330 35.27 10.75 -19.45
C LYS A 330 33.99 11.24 -18.76
N ALA A 331 32.98 11.66 -19.53
CA ALA A 331 31.70 12.08 -19.00
C ALA A 331 30.98 10.93 -18.26
N ALA A 332 30.98 9.72 -18.83
CA ALA A 332 30.41 8.53 -18.21
C ALA A 332 31.13 8.16 -16.90
N LYS A 333 32.47 8.28 -16.86
CA LYS A 333 33.25 8.03 -15.63
C LYS A 333 32.92 9.04 -14.54
N LYS A 334 32.79 10.32 -14.90
CA LYS A 334 32.38 11.38 -13.97
C LYS A 334 30.96 11.15 -13.45
N ALA A 335 30.02 10.82 -14.33
CA ALA A 335 28.64 10.52 -13.94
C ALA A 335 28.55 9.32 -12.97
N LYS A 336 29.35 8.27 -13.19
CA LYS A 336 29.45 7.14 -12.25
C LYS A 336 30.05 7.53 -10.89
N GLN A 337 31.01 8.45 -10.88
CA GLN A 337 31.61 8.94 -9.65
C GLN A 337 30.64 9.83 -8.86
N ASP A 338 29.92 10.71 -9.55
CA ASP A 338 28.92 11.60 -8.95
C ASP A 338 27.73 10.80 -8.39
N SER A 339 27.27 9.76 -9.10
CA SER A 339 26.21 8.87 -8.61
C SER A 339 26.65 8.06 -7.39
N LEU A 340 27.89 7.56 -7.35
CA LEU A 340 28.44 6.88 -6.19
C LEU A 340 28.54 7.81 -4.96
N ALA A 341 28.93 9.07 -5.17
CA ALA A 341 28.96 10.07 -4.12
C ALA A 341 27.56 10.40 -3.59
N ALA A 342 26.57 10.54 -4.48
CA ALA A 342 25.18 10.76 -4.12
C ALA A 342 24.59 9.60 -3.30
N VAL A 343 24.85 8.35 -3.71
CA VAL A 343 24.39 7.16 -2.98
C VAL A 343 25.03 7.08 -1.58
N LYS A 344 26.34 7.39 -1.46
CA LYS A 344 27.01 7.43 -0.15
C LYS A 344 26.40 8.50 0.76
N LYS A 345 26.14 9.70 0.23
CA LYS A 345 25.50 10.79 0.98
C LYS A 345 24.08 10.41 1.42
N ALA A 346 23.27 9.87 0.52
CA ALA A 346 21.91 9.42 0.85
C ALA A 346 21.89 8.34 1.95
N LYS A 347 22.86 7.40 1.93
CA LYS A 347 23.00 6.39 2.98
C LYS A 347 23.37 7.01 4.33
N LEU A 348 24.26 7.99 4.36
CA LEU A 348 24.62 8.71 5.59
C LEU A 348 23.45 9.52 6.15
N ASP A 349 22.73 10.24 5.29
CA ASP A 349 21.56 11.03 5.67
C ASP A 349 20.44 10.14 6.23
N SER A 350 20.21 8.97 5.63
CA SER A 350 19.27 7.96 6.13
C SER A 350 19.65 7.42 7.51
N ILE A 351 20.94 7.10 7.72
CA ILE A 351 21.43 6.64 9.03
C ILE A 351 21.28 7.75 10.09
N ALA A 352 21.55 9.00 9.74
CA ALA A 352 21.38 10.14 10.64
C ALA A 352 19.89 10.35 11.02
N ALA A 353 18.99 10.25 10.03
CA ALA A 353 17.55 10.34 10.25
C ALA A 353 17.04 9.21 11.18
N ALA A 354 17.49 7.97 10.96
CA ALA A 354 17.12 6.83 11.80
C ALA A 354 17.61 6.99 13.25
N LYS A 355 18.84 7.50 13.45
CA LYS A 355 19.38 7.80 14.79
C LYS A 355 18.56 8.89 15.49
N LYS A 356 18.20 9.95 14.78
CA LYS A 356 17.37 11.04 15.32
C LYS A 356 15.99 10.53 15.71
N ALA A 357 15.32 9.77 14.84
CA ALA A 357 14.00 9.19 15.12
C ALA A 357 14.02 8.29 16.37
N LYS A 358 15.07 7.48 16.53
CA LYS A 358 15.24 6.65 17.73
C LYS A 358 15.44 7.49 18.99
N ALA A 359 16.23 8.55 18.92
CA ALA A 359 16.44 9.47 20.04
C ALA A 359 15.14 10.20 20.45
N ASP A 360 14.39 10.70 19.47
CA ASP A 360 13.11 11.38 19.67
C ASP A 360 12.06 10.43 20.29
N SER A 361 12.00 9.18 19.83
CA SER A 361 11.13 8.14 20.40
C SER A 361 11.48 7.83 21.87
N ILE A 362 12.77 7.68 22.20
CA ILE A 362 13.21 7.47 23.58
C ILE A 362 12.85 8.67 24.47
N ALA A 363 13.01 9.89 23.97
CA ALA A 363 12.64 11.11 24.69
C ALA A 363 11.13 11.19 24.95
N ALA A 364 10.30 10.84 23.96
CA ALA A 364 8.85 10.79 24.09
C ALA A 364 8.40 9.78 25.16
N VAL A 365 8.97 8.57 25.16
CA VAL A 365 8.66 7.54 26.16
C VAL A 365 9.07 7.98 27.57
N LYS A 366 10.24 8.60 27.73
CA LYS A 366 10.68 9.15 29.02
C LYS A 366 9.72 10.23 29.53
N LYS A 367 9.29 11.14 28.66
CA LYS A 367 8.33 12.19 29.00
C LYS A 367 6.97 11.60 29.40
N ALA A 368 6.44 10.67 28.62
CA ALA A 368 5.17 10.01 28.91
C ALA A 368 5.20 9.28 30.27
N LYS A 369 6.33 8.62 30.60
CA LYS A 369 6.51 7.97 31.90
C LYS A 369 6.55 8.98 33.05
N ALA A 370 7.23 10.12 32.86
CA ALA A 370 7.27 11.20 33.86
C ALA A 370 5.88 11.80 34.10
N ASP A 371 5.14 12.09 33.02
CA ASP A 371 3.79 12.64 33.07
C ASP A 371 2.82 11.66 33.77
N SER A 372 2.92 10.35 33.48
CA SER A 372 2.13 9.31 34.14
C SER A 372 2.42 9.23 35.65
N ILE A 373 3.69 9.28 36.06
CA ILE A 373 4.08 9.29 37.48
C ILE A 373 3.54 10.55 38.18
N ALA A 374 3.59 11.71 37.52
CA ALA A 374 3.05 12.95 38.06
C ALA A 374 1.52 12.87 38.24
N ALA A 375 0.80 12.31 37.27
CA ALA A 375 -0.65 12.11 37.36
C ALA A 375 -1.03 11.19 38.52
N VAL A 376 -0.31 10.07 38.73
CA VAL A 376 -0.55 9.15 39.86
C VAL A 376 -0.29 9.84 41.20
N LYS A 377 0.76 10.66 41.31
CA LYS A 377 1.03 11.46 42.52
C LYS A 377 -0.08 12.47 42.80
N ALA A 378 -0.55 13.18 41.77
CA ALA A 378 -1.64 14.14 41.88
C ALA A 378 -2.95 13.45 42.33
N ALA A 379 -3.28 12.29 41.75
CA ALA A 379 -4.44 11.51 42.14
C ALA A 379 -4.37 11.05 43.60
N LYS A 380 -3.21 10.53 44.06
CA LYS A 380 -3.00 10.15 45.46
C LYS A 380 -3.18 11.33 46.41
N LYS A 381 -2.67 12.51 46.03
CA LYS A 381 -2.84 13.73 46.83
C LYS A 381 -4.31 14.15 46.90
N ALA A 382 -5.04 14.13 45.78
CA ALA A 382 -6.45 14.47 45.74
C ALA A 382 -7.29 13.53 46.64
N THR A 383 -7.02 12.23 46.63
CA THR A 383 -7.68 11.27 47.52
C THR A 383 -7.34 11.50 49.01
N ALA A 384 -6.10 11.89 49.31
CA ALA A 384 -5.70 12.23 50.67
C ALA A 384 -6.41 13.51 51.17
N ASP A 385 -6.48 14.54 50.31
CA ASP A 385 -7.15 15.80 50.59
C ASP A 385 -8.67 15.59 50.80
N SER A 386 -9.31 14.75 49.96
CA SER A 386 -10.73 14.42 50.12
C SER A 386 -11.00 13.65 51.42
N LEU A 387 -10.13 12.70 51.78
CA LEU A 387 -10.24 11.97 53.05
C LEU A 387 -10.09 12.91 54.26
N ALA A 388 -9.16 13.86 54.19
CA ALA A 388 -8.98 14.87 55.23
C ALA A 388 -10.21 15.77 55.37
N ALA A 389 -10.80 16.21 54.24
CA ALA A 389 -12.03 17.01 54.23
C ALA A 389 -13.20 16.27 54.87
N VAL A 390 -13.40 14.97 54.55
CA VAL A 390 -14.45 14.14 55.16
C VAL A 390 -14.25 13.98 56.67
N LYS A 391 -13.00 13.75 57.12
CA LYS A 391 -12.69 13.66 58.55
C LYS A 391 -13.02 14.97 59.28
N LYS A 392 -12.64 16.11 58.70
CA LYS A 392 -12.93 17.43 59.26
C LYS A 392 -14.44 17.70 59.31
N ALA A 393 -15.17 17.41 58.23
CA ALA A 393 -16.62 17.58 58.20
C ALA A 393 -17.33 16.73 59.28
N LYS A 394 -16.86 15.50 59.51
CA LYS A 394 -17.38 14.64 60.59
C LYS A 394 -17.08 15.22 61.98
N GLN A 395 -15.87 15.75 62.20
CA GLN A 395 -15.53 16.43 63.45
C GLN A 395 -16.38 17.67 63.69
N ASP A 396 -16.53 18.52 62.67
CA ASP A 396 -17.32 19.75 62.72
C ASP A 396 -18.80 19.42 63.02
N SER A 397 -19.36 18.38 62.40
CA SER A 397 -20.73 17.89 62.67
C SER A 397 -20.89 17.38 64.12
N ILE A 398 -19.93 16.62 64.64
CA ILE A 398 -19.96 16.15 66.04
C ILE A 398 -19.88 17.33 67.01
N ALA A 399 -19.02 18.33 66.72
CA ALA A 399 -18.90 19.53 67.54
C ALA A 399 -20.20 20.34 67.54
N ALA A 400 -20.83 20.52 66.38
CA ALA A 400 -22.13 21.19 66.25
C ALA A 400 -23.23 20.46 67.04
N ALA A 401 -23.30 19.13 66.94
CA ALA A 401 -24.28 18.34 67.69
C ALA A 401 -24.08 18.44 69.22
N LYS A 402 -22.83 18.43 69.69
CA LYS A 402 -22.51 18.65 71.12
C LYS A 402 -22.94 20.04 71.58
N LYS A 403 -22.66 21.08 70.78
CA LYS A 403 -23.08 22.46 71.08
C LYS A 403 -24.59 22.59 71.13
N ALA A 404 -25.32 22.06 70.14
CA ALA A 404 -26.77 22.10 70.11
C ALA A 404 -27.40 21.41 71.34
N LYS A 405 -26.83 20.27 71.76
CA LYS A 405 -27.27 19.58 72.99
C LYS A 405 -27.00 20.43 74.24
N ALA A 406 -25.84 21.08 74.34
CA ALA A 406 -25.52 21.98 75.45
C ALA A 406 -26.46 23.19 75.50
N ASP A 407 -26.71 23.83 74.36
CA ASP A 407 -27.61 24.98 74.23
C ASP A 407 -29.06 24.58 74.61
N SER A 408 -29.52 23.41 74.19
CA SER A 408 -30.84 22.87 74.56
C SER A 408 -30.97 22.63 76.07
N ILE A 409 -29.94 22.06 76.71
CA ILE A 409 -29.91 21.87 78.17
C ILE A 409 -29.92 23.21 78.89
N ALA A 410 -29.16 24.20 78.41
CA ALA A 410 -29.13 25.54 78.98
C ALA A 410 -30.50 26.23 78.87
N ALA A 411 -31.15 26.15 77.71
CA ALA A 411 -32.50 26.68 77.50
C ALA A 411 -33.53 26.03 78.43
N ALA A 412 -33.49 24.70 78.58
CA ALA A 412 -34.38 23.98 79.50
C ALA A 412 -34.17 24.39 80.97
N LYS A 413 -32.91 24.59 81.39
CA LYS A 413 -32.59 25.11 82.74
C LYS A 413 -33.14 26.52 82.94
N LYS A 414 -32.95 27.41 81.96
CA LYS A 414 -33.47 28.77 82.01
C LYS A 414 -35.00 28.79 82.08
N ALA A 415 -35.68 28.00 81.24
CA ALA A 415 -37.14 27.90 81.26
C ALA A 415 -37.68 27.42 82.62
N LYS A 416 -37.00 26.46 83.27
CA LYS A 416 -37.35 26.05 84.64
C LYS A 416 -37.14 27.18 85.66
N GLN A 417 -36.04 27.92 85.57
CA GLN A 417 -35.78 29.08 86.44
C GLN A 417 -36.82 30.18 86.25
N ASP A 418 -37.14 30.53 85.00
CA ASP A 418 -38.14 31.54 84.65
C ASP A 418 -39.53 31.11 85.16
N SER A 419 -39.90 29.83 85.03
CA SER A 419 -41.16 29.29 85.58
C SER A 419 -41.22 29.39 87.11
N ILE A 420 -40.13 29.04 87.81
CA ILE A 420 -40.05 29.18 89.27
C ILE A 420 -40.18 30.65 89.68
N ALA A 421 -39.52 31.56 88.96
CA ALA A 421 -39.61 32.99 89.21
C ALA A 421 -41.05 33.52 89.01
N ALA A 422 -41.73 33.09 87.93
CA ALA A 422 -43.12 33.46 87.66
C ALA A 422 -44.07 32.98 88.76
N VAL A 423 -43.91 31.75 89.27
CA VAL A 423 -44.73 31.23 90.39
C VAL A 423 -44.49 32.03 91.67
N LYS A 424 -43.23 32.39 91.96
CA LYS A 424 -42.90 33.24 93.11
C LYS A 424 -43.53 34.62 92.99
N GLN A 425 -43.47 35.23 91.81
CA GLN A 425 -44.08 36.53 91.54
C GLN A 425 -45.61 36.47 91.69
N ALA A 426 -46.26 35.49 91.07
CA ALA A 426 -47.71 35.30 91.19
C ALA A 426 -48.16 35.11 92.65
N LYS A 427 -47.37 34.39 93.46
CA LYS A 427 -47.63 34.26 94.90
C LYS A 427 -47.45 35.59 95.64
N ALA A 428 -46.43 36.38 95.31
CA ALA A 428 -46.21 37.70 95.89
C ALA A 428 -47.35 38.67 95.53
N ASP A 429 -47.78 38.68 94.27
CA ASP A 429 -48.88 39.50 93.77
C ASP A 429 -50.21 39.11 94.43
N SER A 430 -50.47 37.80 94.59
CA SER A 430 -51.65 37.31 95.31
C SER A 430 -51.67 37.74 96.78
N ILE A 431 -50.52 37.70 97.47
CA ILE A 431 -50.39 38.20 98.85
C ILE A 431 -50.60 39.72 98.90
N ALA A 432 -50.06 40.47 97.94
CA ALA A 432 -50.25 41.92 97.86
C ALA A 432 -51.72 42.29 97.62
N ALA A 433 -52.41 41.58 96.72
CA ALA A 433 -53.83 41.75 96.46
C ALA A 433 -54.68 41.43 97.69
N ALA A 434 -54.36 40.36 98.42
CA ALA A 434 -55.04 40.01 99.67
C ALA A 434 -54.87 41.12 100.74
N LYS A 435 -53.66 41.69 100.86
CA LYS A 435 -53.39 42.83 101.77
C LYS A 435 -54.13 44.11 101.37
N GLN A 436 -54.26 44.38 100.07
CA GLN A 436 -55.05 45.52 99.58
C GLN A 436 -56.53 45.31 99.85
N LYS A 437 -57.05 44.08 99.68
CA LYS A 437 -58.43 43.73 99.98
C LYS A 437 -58.75 43.92 101.46
N THR A 438 -57.89 43.42 102.37
CA THR A 438 -58.08 43.63 103.82
C THR A 438 -57.97 45.10 104.23
N LYS A 439 -57.10 45.89 103.56
CA LYS A 439 -57.04 47.34 103.76
C LYS A 439 -58.31 48.05 103.28
N ALA A 440 -58.84 47.67 102.12
CA ALA A 440 -60.08 48.23 101.57
C ALA A 440 -61.30 47.85 102.41
N GLU A 441 -61.37 46.62 102.92
CA GLU A 441 -62.41 46.16 103.86
C GLU A 441 -62.32 46.91 105.20
N ALA A 442 -61.11 47.22 105.69
CA ALA A 442 -60.91 48.05 106.89
C ALA A 442 -61.28 49.52 106.68
N GLU A 443 -61.06 50.09 105.49
CA GLU A 443 -61.52 51.45 105.14
C GLU A 443 -63.03 51.53 104.91
N ALA A 444 -63.65 50.48 104.38
CA ALA A 444 -65.11 50.38 104.23
C ALA A 444 -65.82 50.29 105.60
N ALA A 445 -65.29 49.50 106.54
CA ALA A 445 -65.80 49.42 107.91
C ALA A 445 -65.70 50.76 108.66
N LYS A 446 -64.78 51.65 108.26
CA LYS A 446 -64.63 53.00 108.84
C LYS A 446 -65.63 54.03 108.27
N LYS A 447 -66.34 53.70 107.18
CA LYS A 447 -67.33 54.58 106.54
C LYS A 447 -68.79 54.25 106.90
N GLU A 448 -69.05 53.15 107.60
CA GLU A 448 -70.42 52.72 107.95
C GLU A 448 -70.92 53.29 109.30
N GLU A 449 -70.08 54.04 110.02
CA GLU A 449 -70.44 54.67 111.30
C GLU A 449 -70.44 56.21 111.17
N LEU A 450 -71.37 56.80 110.40
CA LEU A 450 -71.90 58.16 110.65
C LEU A 450 -73.04 58.55 109.67
N LYS A 451 -74.26 58.61 110.24
CA LYS A 451 -75.27 59.69 110.08
C LYS A 451 -76.36 59.59 108.96
N PRO A 452 -77.54 60.27 109.13
CA PRO A 452 -78.81 59.60 109.46
C PRO A 452 -80.04 59.99 108.60
N ALA A 453 -81.16 59.27 108.85
CA ALA A 453 -82.59 59.61 108.82
C ALA A 453 -83.14 60.73 107.88
N ALA A 454 -84.01 60.35 106.93
CA ALA A 454 -85.47 60.64 106.94
C ALA A 454 -86.14 60.37 105.55
N GLU A 455 -86.97 59.31 105.50
CA GLU A 455 -88.36 59.18 104.96
C GLU A 455 -88.81 59.69 103.55
N PRO A 456 -89.98 59.24 103.00
CA PRO A 456 -89.96 58.37 101.82
C PRO A 456 -90.89 58.83 100.65
N ALA A 457 -90.71 58.29 99.45
CA ALA A 457 -91.77 58.26 98.44
C ALA A 457 -91.55 57.21 97.32
N LYS A 458 -92.50 56.27 97.27
CA LYS A 458 -93.20 55.70 96.10
C LYS A 458 -92.42 55.11 94.90
N ALA A 459 -92.71 53.81 94.74
CA ALA A 459 -93.38 53.18 93.59
C ALA A 459 -92.58 52.68 92.37
N GLN A 460 -92.75 51.37 92.17
CA GLN A 460 -93.05 50.63 90.93
C GLN A 460 -91.99 50.45 89.84
N GLU A 461 -91.86 49.16 89.50
CA GLU A 461 -91.72 48.58 88.14
C GLU A 461 -90.39 48.89 87.42
N ASP A 462 -89.77 47.99 86.65
CA ASP A 462 -90.26 46.77 86.05
C ASP A 462 -89.09 45.86 85.62
N SER A 463 -89.41 44.57 85.60
CA SER A 463 -89.06 43.53 84.64
C SER A 463 -87.70 43.49 83.90
N LEU A 464 -87.08 42.31 84.06
CA LEU A 464 -86.71 41.34 83.01
C LEU A 464 -85.63 41.64 81.96
N ALA A 465 -84.90 40.53 81.74
CA ALA A 465 -84.38 40.01 80.47
C ALA A 465 -82.91 40.33 80.16
N ALA A 466 -82.14 39.45 79.54
CA ALA A 466 -82.21 38.01 79.34
C ALA A 466 -80.87 37.61 78.68
N LYS A 467 -80.45 36.36 78.89
CA LYS A 467 -79.74 35.47 77.96
C LYS A 467 -78.95 36.11 76.80
N LYS A 468 -77.65 35.84 76.78
CA LYS A 468 -77.07 34.84 75.87
C LYS A 468 -75.73 34.35 76.35
#